data_AF-A0A9D5KW57-F1
#
_entry.id   AF-A0A9D5KW57-F1
#
_cell.length_a   1.000
_cell.length_b   1.000
_cell.length_c   1.000
_cell.angle_alpha   90.00
_cell.angle_beta   90.00
_cell.angle_gamma   90.00
#
_symmetry.space_group_name_H-M   'P 1'
#
loop_
_entity.id
_entity.type
_entity.pdbx_description
1 polymer ?
#
loop_
_entity_poly.entity_id
_entity_poly.type
_entity_poly.pdbx_seq_one_letter_code
_entity_poly.pdbx_strand_id
1 'polypeptide(L)'
;MTDGTINLHTLDSVAEYYEQGESQHICVGTSKYFLKADTLVFTATMGGKTIATVEISLNDYSILQCRAFANDVCKYTEQIANIINTNKKMIAERKRA
;
A
#
# COMPACT_ATOMS: atom_id res chain seq x y z
N MET A 1 9.34 -3.56 -2.23
CA MET A 1 9.20 -4.37 -3.46
C MET A 1 9.23 -3.41 -4.64
N THR A 2 9.88 -3.71 -5.75
CA THR A 2 9.98 -2.75 -6.86
C THR A 2 10.03 -3.45 -8.22
N ASP A 3 9.58 -2.77 -9.26
CA ASP A 3 9.70 -3.16 -10.67
C ASP A 3 10.73 -2.30 -11.43
N GLY A 4 11.66 -1.68 -10.69
CA GLY A 4 12.62 -0.70 -11.22
C GLY A 4 12.04 0.72 -11.33
N THR A 5 10.74 0.86 -11.59
CA THR A 5 10.06 2.17 -11.69
C THR A 5 9.28 2.54 -10.42
N ILE A 6 8.41 1.63 -9.96
CA ILE A 6 7.56 1.85 -8.78
C ILE A 6 8.11 1.04 -7.63
N ASN A 7 8.29 1.69 -6.48
CA ASN A 7 8.67 1.05 -5.23
C ASN A 7 7.49 1.02 -4.25
N LEU A 8 7.11 -0.19 -3.84
CA LEU A 8 6.13 -0.47 -2.81
C LEU A 8 6.80 -0.71 -1.46
N HIS A 9 6.40 0.06 -0.46
CA HIS A 9 6.81 -0.07 0.93
C HIS A 9 5.60 -0.33 1.83
N THR A 10 5.71 -1.19 2.84
CA THR A 10 4.65 -1.40 3.84
C THR A 10 4.62 -0.23 4.81
N LEU A 11 3.45 0.08 5.37
CA LEU A 11 3.37 0.94 6.54
C LEU A 11 3.50 0.05 7.78
N ASP A 12 4.63 0.16 8.46
CA ASP A 12 5.03 -0.76 9.54
C ASP A 12 4.70 -0.17 10.93
N SER A 13 4.44 1.14 11.02
CA SER A 13 4.11 1.83 12.28
C SER A 13 2.86 2.69 12.19
N VAL A 14 2.09 2.78 13.28
CA VAL A 14 0.90 3.64 13.38
C VAL A 14 1.21 5.10 13.03
N ALA A 15 2.39 5.60 13.41
CA ALA A 15 2.86 6.93 13.03
C ALA A 15 2.89 7.13 11.50
N GLU A 16 3.41 6.17 10.75
CA GLU A 16 3.48 6.24 9.29
C GLU A 16 2.09 6.27 8.65
N TYR A 17 1.10 5.57 9.22
CA TYR A 17 -0.30 5.67 8.76
C TYR A 17 -0.85 7.09 8.89
N TYR A 18 -0.54 7.79 9.99
CA TYR A 18 -0.94 9.18 10.16
C TYR A 18 -0.18 10.11 9.21
N GLU A 19 1.14 9.96 9.10
CA GLU A 19 1.97 10.79 8.20
C GLU A 19 1.57 10.62 6.73
N GLN A 20 1.32 9.39 6.27
CA GLN A 20 0.82 9.16 4.91
C GLN A 20 -0.58 9.72 4.72
N GLY A 21 -1.48 9.54 5.70
CA GLY A 21 -2.84 10.09 5.63
C GLY A 21 -2.84 11.62 5.50
N GLU A 22 -1.99 12.29 6.28
CA GLU A 22 -1.84 13.73 6.25
C GLU A 22 -1.16 14.21 4.95
N SER A 23 -0.03 13.59 4.57
CA SER A 23 0.74 13.94 3.37
C SER A 23 -0.05 13.73 2.07
N GLN A 24 -0.83 12.65 2.00
CA GLN A 24 -1.62 12.31 0.82
C GLN A 24 -3.05 12.88 0.87
N HIS A 25 -3.47 13.53 1.95
CA HIS A 25 -4.86 13.93 2.19
C HIS A 25 -5.87 12.79 2.01
N ILE A 26 -5.54 11.61 2.55
CA ILE A 26 -6.39 10.41 2.50
C ILE A 26 -6.70 9.91 3.90
N CYS A 27 -7.73 9.07 4.01
CA CYS A 27 -8.28 8.66 5.30
C CYS A 27 -7.55 7.47 5.97
N VAL A 28 -6.36 7.08 5.52
CA VAL A 28 -5.68 5.83 5.93
C VAL A 28 -5.31 5.81 7.42
N GLY A 29 -4.87 6.96 7.98
CA GLY A 29 -4.58 7.13 9.41
C GLY A 29 -5.84 7.35 10.25
N THR A 30 -6.70 8.28 9.84
CA THR A 30 -7.94 8.62 10.58
C THR A 30 -8.94 7.48 10.64
N SER A 31 -8.99 6.64 9.60
CA SER A 31 -9.84 5.44 9.55
C SER A 31 -9.21 4.21 10.19
N LYS A 32 -8.04 4.37 10.83
CA LYS A 32 -7.35 3.34 11.62
C LYS A 32 -7.11 2.04 10.85
N TYR A 33 -6.60 2.14 9.61
CA TYR A 33 -6.37 0.95 8.78
C TYR A 33 -5.38 -0.03 9.44
N PHE A 34 -4.49 0.45 10.30
CA PHE A 34 -3.60 -0.36 11.13
C PHE A 34 -4.33 -1.33 12.09
N LEU A 35 -5.62 -1.16 12.35
CA LEU A 35 -6.42 -2.09 13.15
C LEU A 35 -6.98 -3.26 12.34
N LYS A 36 -6.90 -3.22 11.01
CA LYS A 36 -7.43 -4.28 10.14
C LYS A 36 -6.39 -5.40 10.01
N ALA A 37 -6.48 -6.40 10.88
CA ALA A 37 -5.54 -7.52 10.90
C ALA A 37 -5.50 -8.36 9.60
N ASP A 38 -6.59 -8.33 8.81
CA ASP A 38 -6.71 -9.07 7.56
C ASP A 38 -6.25 -8.29 6.33
N THR A 39 -5.82 -7.03 6.50
CA THR A 39 -5.37 -6.19 5.39
C THR A 39 -3.95 -5.67 5.63
N LEU A 40 -3.29 -5.30 4.54
CA LEU A 40 -1.96 -4.71 4.58
C LEU A 40 -1.94 -3.49 3.67
N VAL A 41 -1.38 -2.40 4.19
CA VAL A 41 -1.29 -1.14 3.44
C VAL A 41 0.13 -0.94 2.94
N PHE A 42 0.22 -0.62 1.65
CA PHE A 42 1.43 -0.27 0.95
C PHE A 42 1.39 1.18 0.49
N THR A 43 2.55 1.80 0.50
CA THR A 43 2.81 3.09 -0.12
C THR A 43 3.59 2.86 -1.40
N ALA A 44 3.03 3.28 -2.53
CA ALA A 44 3.69 3.26 -3.83
C ALA A 44 4.41 4.59 -4.04
N THR A 45 5.72 4.52 -4.28
CA THR A 45 6.57 5.66 -4.55
C THR A 45 7.24 5.52 -5.91
N MET A 46 7.42 6.63 -6.61
CA MET A 46 8.10 6.70 -7.90
C MET A 46 8.96 7.95 -7.93
N GLY A 47 10.27 7.80 -8.17
CA GLY A 47 11.21 8.92 -8.14
C GLY A 47 11.25 9.68 -6.80
N GLY A 48 11.06 8.98 -5.69
CA GLY A 48 11.06 9.57 -4.34
C GLY A 48 9.77 10.28 -3.92
N LYS A 49 8.73 10.28 -4.76
CA LYS A 49 7.40 10.83 -4.42
C LYS A 49 6.38 9.70 -4.27
N THR A 50 5.53 9.80 -3.26
CA THR A 50 4.36 8.94 -3.13
C THR A 50 3.39 9.22 -4.27
N ILE A 51 3.04 8.17 -5.01
CA ILE A 51 2.09 8.22 -6.13
C ILE A 51 0.74 7.61 -5.76
N ALA A 52 0.70 6.68 -4.82
CA ALA A 52 -0.54 6.07 -4.33
C ALA A 52 -0.34 5.31 -3.01
N THR A 53 -1.45 5.12 -2.30
CA THR A 53 -1.58 4.20 -1.17
C THR A 53 -2.49 3.05 -1.59
N VAL A 54 -2.07 1.82 -1.29
CA VAL A 54 -2.70 0.59 -1.74
C VAL A 54 -2.99 -0.30 -0.54
N GLU A 55 -4.26 -0.60 -0.29
CA GLU A 55 -4.69 -1.59 0.69
C GLU A 55 -4.94 -2.91 -0.03
N ILE A 56 -4.32 -3.98 0.47
CA ILE A 56 -4.55 -5.34 -0.02
C ILE A 56 -5.10 -6.26 1.07
N SER A 57 -5.80 -7.31 0.64
CA SER A 57 -6.22 -8.42 1.49
C SER A 57 -5.04 -9.37 1.75
N LEU A 58 -4.81 -9.77 3.01
CA LEU A 58 -3.83 -10.80 3.36
C LEU A 58 -4.34 -12.24 3.17
N ASN A 59 -5.59 -12.40 2.74
CA ASN A 59 -6.19 -13.71 2.46
C ASN A 59 -5.88 -14.16 1.03
N ASP A 60 -6.13 -13.28 0.07
CA ASP A 60 -6.03 -13.58 -1.37
C ASP A 60 -5.08 -12.61 -2.12
N TYR A 61 -4.49 -11.64 -1.42
CA TYR A 61 -3.56 -10.64 -1.97
C TYR A 61 -4.19 -9.78 -3.08
N SER A 62 -5.53 -9.64 -3.08
CA SER A 62 -6.24 -8.71 -3.95
C SER A 62 -6.11 -7.29 -3.44
N ILE A 63 -6.14 -6.33 -4.37
CA ILE A 63 -6.22 -4.91 -4.05
C ILE A 63 -7.66 -4.60 -3.63
N LEU A 64 -7.82 -4.22 -2.35
CA LEU A 64 -9.10 -3.75 -1.81
C LEU A 64 -9.29 -2.27 -2.16
N GLN A 65 -8.24 -1.47 -1.98
CA GLN A 65 -8.25 -0.05 -2.33
C GLN A 65 -6.93 0.40 -2.92
N CYS A 66 -7.01 1.33 -3.87
CA CYS A 66 -5.84 2.03 -4.42
C CYS A 66 -6.23 3.48 -4.68
N ARG A 67 -5.57 4.42 -4.00
CA ARG A 67 -5.89 5.85 -4.05
C ARG A 67 -4.60 6.67 -4.16
N ALA A 68 -4.61 7.63 -5.09
CA ALA A 68 -3.59 8.65 -5.20
C ALA A 68 -3.88 9.80 -4.24
N PHE A 69 -3.04 10.84 -4.31
CA PHE A 69 -3.21 12.09 -3.57
C PHE A 69 -4.66 12.61 -3.62
N ALA A 70 -5.19 13.08 -2.49
CA ALA A 70 -6.54 13.60 -2.34
C ALA A 70 -7.67 12.63 -2.79
N ASN A 71 -7.45 11.32 -2.65
CA ASN A 71 -8.36 10.25 -3.08
C ASN A 71 -8.54 10.11 -4.59
N ASP A 72 -7.61 10.64 -5.39
CA ASP A 72 -7.65 10.47 -6.83
C ASP A 72 -7.47 9.01 -7.27
N VAL A 73 -7.86 8.73 -8.51
CA VAL A 73 -7.69 7.41 -9.12
C VAL A 73 -6.20 7.16 -9.41
N CYS A 74 -5.66 6.06 -8.88
CA CYS A 74 -4.31 5.63 -9.20
C CYS A 74 -4.23 5.05 -10.61
N LYS A 75 -3.50 5.74 -11.50
CA LYS A 75 -3.24 5.27 -12.88
C LYS A 75 -2.38 4.01 -12.95
N TYR A 76 -1.66 3.69 -11.88
CA TYR A 76 -0.70 2.58 -11.82
C TYR A 76 -1.26 1.34 -11.13
N THR A 77 -2.58 1.28 -10.91
CA THR A 77 -3.23 0.19 -10.15
C THR A 77 -2.87 -1.19 -10.72
N GLU A 78 -2.90 -1.37 -12.04
CA GLU A 78 -2.57 -2.65 -12.69
C GLU A 78 -1.09 -3.03 -12.51
N GLN A 79 -0.19 -2.06 -12.68
CA GLN A 79 1.24 -2.28 -12.50
C GLN A 79 1.55 -2.64 -11.04
N ILE A 80 0.93 -1.96 -10.08
CA ILE A 80 1.06 -2.27 -8.65
C ILE A 80 0.51 -3.68 -8.36
N ALA A 81 -0.64 -4.05 -8.94
CA ALA A 81 -1.19 -5.39 -8.81
C ALA A 81 -0.21 -6.46 -9.31
N ASN A 82 0.46 -6.21 -10.43
CA ASN A 82 1.47 -7.12 -10.96
C ASN A 82 2.68 -7.28 -10.03
N ILE A 83 3.17 -6.18 -9.44
CA ILE A 83 4.26 -6.21 -8.46
C ILE A 83 3.85 -7.04 -7.25
N ILE A 84 2.67 -6.78 -6.69
CA ILE A 84 2.15 -7.52 -5.53
C ILE A 84 2.00 -9.00 -5.89
N ASN A 85 1.45 -9.32 -7.05
CA ASN A 85 1.25 -10.69 -7.52
C ASN A 85 2.56 -11.46 -7.67
N THR A 86 3.57 -10.82 -8.25
CA THR A 86 4.91 -11.39 -8.43
C THR A 86 5.60 -11.63 -7.09
N ASN A 87 5.31 -10.80 -6.07
CA ASN A 87 5.94 -10.87 -4.76
C ASN A 87 5.06 -11.54 -3.68
N LYS A 88 3.93 -12.17 -4.03
CA LYS A 88 3.00 -12.81 -3.06
C LYS A 88 3.69 -13.75 -2.08
N LYS A 89 4.68 -14.52 -2.56
CA LYS A 89 5.46 -15.44 -1.71
C LYS A 89 6.19 -14.72 -0.58
N MET A 90 6.83 -13.59 -0.87
CA MET A 90 7.56 -12.79 0.13
C MET A 90 6.61 -12.16 1.16
N ILE A 91 5.42 -11.73 0.72
CA ILE A 91 4.39 -11.18 1.62
C ILE A 91 3.87 -12.29 2.55
N ALA A 92 3.65 -13.49 2.01
CA ALA A 92 3.22 -14.66 2.78
C ALA A 92 4.25 -15.09 3.83
N GLU A 93 5.54 -15.03 3.50
CA GLU A 93 6.62 -15.31 4.45
C GLU A 93 6.67 -14.29 5.60
N ARG A 94 6.48 -13.00 5.29
CA ARG A 94 6.41 -11.94 6.31
C ARG A 94 5.19 -12.04 7.22
N LYS A 95 4.06 -12.59 6.74
CA LYS A 95 2.87 -12.86 7.58
C LYS A 95 3.14 -13.90 8.69
N ARG A 96 4.17 -14.74 8.54
CA ARG A 96 4.48 -15.84 9.48
C ARG A 96 5.53 -15.49 10.54
N ALA A 97 6.21 -14.34 10.42
CA ALA A 97 7.18 -13.86 11.40
C ALA A 97 6.47 -13.08 12.52
#